data_AF-A0A1W1XGX4-F1
#
_entry.id   AF-A0A1W1XGX4-F1
#
_cell.length_a   1.000
_cell.length_b   1.000
_cell.length_c   1.000
_cell.angle_alpha   90.00
_cell.angle_beta   90.00
_cell.angle_gamma   90.00
#
_symmetry.space_group_name_H-M   'P 1'
#
loop_
_entity.id
_entity.type
_entity.pdbx_description
1 polymer ?
#
loop_
_entity_poly.entity_id
_entity_poly.type
_entity_poly.pdbx_seq_one_letter_code
_entity_poly.pdbx_strand_id
1 'polypeptide(L)'
;MNRAVLKTILIVMTTSLIFAGCGKNTSTAKNNTTVGKTIVSNSTDVRANPEETVKTYYNSEVSKDASFLSGFFLNSEMSPTVAVKKQLNAFNVKEIQLVKIYNEKKYDNFIAMICSYNTYFNGIESPRPDVEVVTLVKKSGKWYFLNDYSKLSDKDMSWINNVANEQKNEIANNKEIENILKKKDTFNTTNSAFMENAMKSIPLQQSSNN
;
A
#
# COMPACT_ATOMS: atom_id res chain seq x y z
N MET A 1 -7.45 -39.70 -0.97
CA MET A 1 -6.33 -39.02 -1.68
C MET A 1 -6.94 -38.23 -2.82
N ASN A 2 -6.90 -36.90 -2.86
CA ASN A 2 -5.70 -36.10 -3.12
C ASN A 2 -5.67 -34.79 -2.31
N ARG A 3 -4.64 -34.69 -1.45
CA ARG A 3 -4.15 -33.45 -0.85
C ARG A 3 -3.29 -32.74 -1.89
N ALA A 4 -3.80 -31.73 -2.60
CA ALA A 4 -2.95 -30.98 -3.53
C ALA A 4 -3.47 -29.60 -3.99
N VAL A 5 -4.17 -28.78 -3.19
CA VAL A 5 -4.39 -27.36 -3.56
C VAL A 5 -4.36 -26.42 -2.35
N LEU A 6 -3.48 -26.70 -1.38
CA LEU A 6 -3.20 -25.79 -0.28
C LEU A 6 -1.74 -25.32 -0.36
N LYS A 7 -1.44 -24.43 -1.30
CA LYS A 7 -0.13 -23.75 -1.36
C LYS A 7 -0.30 -22.27 -1.70
N THR A 8 -0.23 -21.48 -0.63
CA THR A 8 0.36 -20.12 -0.59
C THR A 8 -0.44 -19.01 -1.27
N ILE A 9 -1.36 -18.40 -0.51
CA ILE A 9 -2.00 -17.13 -0.89
C ILE A 9 -1.17 -15.98 -0.31
N LEU A 10 -0.55 -15.22 -1.20
CA LEU A 10 0.23 -14.02 -0.93
C LEU A 10 -0.69 -12.95 -0.33
N ILE A 11 -0.39 -12.51 0.90
CA ILE A 11 -0.95 -11.31 1.51
C ILE A 11 -0.27 -10.13 0.78
N VAL A 12 -1.03 -9.43 -0.06
CA VAL A 12 -0.53 -8.24 -0.76
C VAL A 12 -0.45 -7.11 0.27
N MET A 13 0.77 -6.86 0.72
CA MET A 13 1.13 -5.69 1.51
C MET A 13 0.87 -4.43 0.69
N THR A 14 0.34 -3.42 1.38
CA THR A 14 0.44 -1.98 1.07
C THR A 14 1.39 -1.66 -0.09
N THR A 15 0.81 -1.33 -1.24
CA THR A 15 1.40 -0.57 -2.35
C THR A 15 2.85 -0.92 -2.74
N SER A 16 3.22 -2.20 -2.76
CA SER A 16 4.54 -2.66 -3.23
C SER A 16 4.51 -3.90 -4.15
N LEU A 17 3.34 -4.29 -4.67
CA LEU A 17 3.18 -5.49 -5.50
C LEU A 17 2.47 -5.23 -6.84
N ILE A 18 2.93 -4.24 -7.61
CA ILE A 18 2.68 -4.23 -9.06
C ILE A 18 3.70 -5.09 -9.82
N PHE A 19 4.78 -5.58 -9.19
CA PHE A 19 5.74 -6.50 -9.82
C PHE A 19 6.09 -7.66 -8.88
N ALA A 20 5.35 -8.76 -8.99
CA ALA A 20 5.66 -10.00 -8.29
C ALA A 20 6.91 -10.67 -8.92
N GLY A 21 8.09 -10.31 -8.44
CA GLY A 21 9.27 -11.17 -8.44
C GLY A 21 9.33 -11.94 -7.12
N CYS A 22 9.07 -13.25 -7.17
CA CYS A 22 9.16 -14.14 -6.02
C CYS A 22 10.63 -14.33 -5.57
N GLY A 23 10.94 -14.02 -4.32
CA GLY A 23 12.20 -14.40 -3.68
C GLY A 23 12.00 -14.63 -2.18
N LYS A 24 12.03 -15.90 -1.75
CA LYS A 24 12.02 -16.31 -0.33
C LYS A 24 13.42 -16.10 0.27
N ASN A 25 13.50 -15.52 1.46
CA ASN A 25 14.00 -16.17 2.67
C ASN A 25 14.07 -15.16 3.84
N THR A 26 13.51 -15.58 4.97
CA THR A 26 13.54 -14.92 6.27
C THR A 26 14.93 -15.03 6.92
N SER A 27 15.38 -13.96 7.57
CA SER A 27 16.21 -14.08 8.77
C SER A 27 15.99 -12.86 9.68
N THR A 28 15.72 -13.17 10.94
CA THR A 28 15.34 -12.24 12.00
C THR A 28 16.60 -11.72 12.69
N ALA A 29 16.78 -10.41 12.76
CA ALA A 29 17.75 -9.79 13.68
C ALA A 29 16.98 -8.88 14.65
N LYS A 30 16.89 -9.32 15.91
CA LYS A 30 16.41 -8.50 17.03
C LYS A 30 17.43 -7.40 17.30
N ASN A 31 16.99 -6.14 17.32
CA ASN A 31 17.68 -5.10 18.07
C ASN A 31 16.68 -4.31 18.93
N ASN A 32 16.92 -4.35 20.23
CA ASN A 32 16.29 -3.49 21.23
C ASN A 32 16.71 -2.04 20.98
N THR A 33 15.77 -1.13 20.77
CA THR A 33 16.00 0.27 21.15
C THR A 33 14.72 0.99 21.55
N THR A 34 14.95 1.93 22.46
CA THR A 34 14.11 2.61 23.43
C THR A 34 13.04 3.54 22.85
N VAL A 35 11.94 3.62 23.59
CA VAL A 35 10.79 4.52 23.41
C VAL A 35 11.25 5.98 23.35
N GLY A 36 11.22 6.56 22.15
CA GLY A 36 11.47 7.98 21.88
C GLY A 36 10.17 8.80 21.86
N LYS A 37 10.13 9.82 22.70
CA LYS A 37 9.00 10.67 23.10
C LYS A 37 8.43 11.50 21.93
N THR A 38 7.11 11.54 21.85
CA THR A 38 6.26 12.26 20.88
C THR A 38 6.53 13.77 20.85
N ILE A 39 6.83 14.32 19.67
CA ILE A 39 6.70 15.76 19.39
C ILE A 39 5.32 15.98 18.77
N VAL A 40 4.44 16.65 19.51
CA VAL A 40 3.11 17.07 19.04
C VAL A 40 3.27 18.41 18.34
N SER A 41 3.06 18.42 17.02
CA SER A 41 2.89 19.64 16.23
C SER A 41 1.41 19.81 15.91
N ASN A 42 0.89 21.00 16.22
CA ASN A 42 -0.47 21.46 15.93
C ASN A 42 -0.81 21.31 14.43
N SER A 43 -1.65 20.34 14.13
CA SER A 43 -2.49 20.30 12.93
C SER A 43 -3.81 19.68 13.38
N THR A 44 -4.95 20.21 12.94
CA THR A 44 -6.24 19.49 12.96
C THR A 44 -5.95 18.03 12.66
N ASP A 45 -6.22 17.11 13.59
CA ASP A 45 -5.60 15.79 13.58
C ASP A 45 -6.10 14.99 12.37
N VAL A 46 -5.37 15.11 11.25
CA VAL A 46 -5.73 14.61 9.92
C VAL A 46 -6.00 13.10 9.92
N ARG A 47 -5.57 12.43 10.99
CA ARG A 47 -5.71 10.99 11.20
C ARG A 47 -6.85 10.59 12.13
N ALA A 48 -7.74 11.51 12.50
CA ALA A 48 -8.94 11.18 13.27
C ALA A 48 -9.98 10.40 12.45
N ASN A 49 -10.00 10.60 11.12
CA ASN A 49 -10.90 9.95 10.17
C ASN A 49 -10.11 9.03 9.22
N PRO A 50 -10.58 7.79 8.96
CA PRO A 50 -9.86 6.84 8.12
C PRO A 50 -9.78 7.28 6.65
N GLU A 51 -10.83 7.86 6.08
CA GLU A 51 -10.84 8.37 4.70
C GLU A 51 -9.87 9.55 4.55
N GLU A 52 -9.91 10.50 5.48
CA GLU A 52 -9.00 11.67 5.44
C GLU A 52 -7.54 11.25 5.63
N THR A 53 -7.29 10.20 6.43
CA THR A 53 -5.96 9.59 6.60
C THR A 53 -5.43 9.08 5.26
N VAL A 54 -6.24 8.31 4.53
CA VAL A 54 -5.86 7.74 3.24
C VAL A 54 -5.68 8.87 2.23
N LYS A 55 -6.66 9.75 2.09
CA LYS A 55 -6.59 10.89 1.15
C LYS A 55 -5.34 11.74 1.35
N THR A 56 -5.00 12.05 2.59
CA THR A 56 -3.80 12.84 2.92
C THR A 56 -2.53 12.09 2.57
N TYR A 57 -2.46 10.79 2.86
CA TYR A 57 -1.31 9.97 2.50
C TYR A 57 -1.05 10.00 0.99
N TYR A 58 -2.06 9.65 0.19
CA TYR A 58 -1.98 9.65 -1.28
C TYR A 58 -1.52 10.99 -1.86
N ASN A 59 -2.16 12.09 -1.42
CA ASN A 59 -1.80 13.44 -1.88
C ASN A 59 -0.39 13.89 -1.43
N SER A 60 0.19 13.22 -0.43
CA SER A 60 1.52 13.53 0.12
C SER A 60 2.62 12.62 -0.42
N GLU A 61 2.29 11.49 -1.06
CA GLU A 61 3.28 10.46 -1.44
C GLU A 61 4.43 11.00 -2.30
N VAL A 62 4.12 11.90 -3.23
CA VAL A 62 5.13 12.51 -4.10
C VAL A 62 5.78 13.73 -3.45
N SER A 63 4.98 14.63 -2.86
CA SER A 63 5.43 15.94 -2.38
C SER A 63 6.18 15.92 -1.04
N LYS A 64 6.02 14.86 -0.25
CA LYS A 64 6.65 14.70 1.07
C LYS A 64 7.73 13.63 1.06
N ASP A 65 8.63 13.72 2.04
CA ASP A 65 9.72 12.77 2.21
C ASP A 65 9.26 11.46 2.91
N ALA A 66 10.14 10.46 2.92
CA ALA A 66 9.86 9.18 3.55
C ALA A 66 9.64 9.30 5.07
N SER A 67 10.27 10.27 5.75
CA SER A 67 10.12 10.47 7.20
C SER A 67 8.72 10.97 7.55
N PHE A 68 8.15 11.85 6.73
CA PHE A 68 6.77 12.30 6.88
C PHE A 68 5.79 11.15 6.62
N LEU A 69 5.99 10.43 5.52
CA LEU A 69 5.08 9.35 5.11
C LEU A 69 5.10 8.16 6.07
N SER A 70 6.25 7.84 6.68
CA SER A 70 6.36 6.73 7.63
C SER A 70 5.46 6.92 8.85
N GLY A 71 5.12 8.17 9.19
CA GLY A 71 4.19 8.51 10.27
C GLY A 71 2.76 8.04 10.05
N PHE A 72 2.37 7.66 8.83
CA PHE A 72 1.06 7.11 8.50
C PHE A 72 0.95 5.61 8.76
N PHE A 73 2.07 4.92 9.02
CA PHE A 73 2.10 3.47 9.25
C PHE A 73 2.11 3.15 10.75
N LEU A 74 1.50 2.02 11.12
CA LEU A 74 1.45 1.57 12.52
C LEU A 74 2.85 1.41 13.12
N ASN A 75 3.75 0.84 12.30
CA ASN A 75 5.17 0.74 12.60
C ASN A 75 5.95 1.54 11.55
N SER A 76 6.39 2.75 11.92
CA SER A 76 7.15 3.64 11.04
C SER A 76 8.50 3.06 10.61
N GLU A 77 9.11 2.20 11.41
CA GLU A 77 10.42 1.59 11.11
C GLU A 77 10.29 0.49 10.05
N MET A 78 9.13 -0.18 10.01
CA MET A 78 8.77 -1.18 8.99
C MET A 78 8.02 -0.55 7.80
N SER A 79 8.02 0.78 7.69
CA SER A 79 7.30 1.46 6.62
C SER A 79 7.97 1.21 5.26
N PRO A 80 7.21 0.96 4.17
CA PRO A 80 7.76 0.78 2.83
C PRO A 80 8.18 2.10 2.17
N THR A 81 8.06 3.23 2.85
CA THR A 81 8.13 4.58 2.25
C THR A 81 9.45 4.88 1.54
N VAL A 82 10.59 4.37 2.01
CA VAL A 82 11.86 4.53 1.28
C VAL A 82 11.81 3.84 -0.09
N ALA A 83 11.25 2.63 -0.15
CA ALA A 83 11.09 1.91 -1.41
C ALA A 83 10.06 2.61 -2.32
N VAL A 84 8.94 3.07 -1.75
CA VAL A 84 7.93 3.87 -2.46
C VAL A 84 8.58 5.10 -3.09
N LYS A 85 9.34 5.92 -2.34
CA LYS A 85 10.01 7.11 -2.91
C LYS A 85 10.94 6.78 -4.07
N LYS A 86 11.70 5.68 -3.98
CA LYS A 86 12.57 5.23 -5.07
C LYS A 86 11.75 4.88 -6.32
N GLN A 87 10.63 4.18 -6.16
CA GLN A 87 9.74 3.84 -7.26
C GLN A 87 9.09 5.09 -7.87
N LEU A 88 8.55 6.00 -7.06
CA LEU A 88 7.96 7.24 -7.56
C LEU A 88 8.96 8.05 -8.39
N ASN A 89 10.22 8.11 -7.97
CA ASN A 89 11.28 8.77 -8.72
C ASN A 89 11.62 8.03 -10.03
N ALA A 90 11.75 6.70 -9.98
CA ALA A 90 12.05 5.86 -11.15
C ALA A 90 10.98 5.97 -12.25
N PHE A 91 9.71 6.04 -11.83
CA PHE A 91 8.57 6.26 -12.73
C PHE A 91 8.34 7.73 -13.07
N ASN A 92 9.12 8.67 -12.54
CA ASN A 92 8.93 10.11 -12.75
C ASN A 92 7.49 10.56 -12.45
N VAL A 93 6.95 10.08 -11.32
CA VAL A 93 5.58 10.36 -10.88
C VAL A 93 5.48 11.82 -10.46
N LYS A 94 4.48 12.51 -11.00
CA LYS A 94 4.15 13.90 -10.70
C LYS A 94 3.26 14.02 -9.46
N GLU A 95 2.22 13.21 -9.38
CA GLU A 95 1.24 13.20 -8.30
C GLU A 95 0.48 11.88 -8.27
N ILE A 96 -0.05 11.55 -7.09
CA ILE A 96 -1.02 10.47 -6.91
C ILE A 96 -2.24 11.07 -6.23
N GLN A 97 -3.43 10.75 -6.74
CA GLN A 97 -4.68 11.29 -6.25
C GLN A 97 -5.65 10.15 -5.93
N LEU A 98 -6.15 10.12 -4.69
CA LEU A 98 -7.28 9.27 -4.32
C LEU A 98 -8.54 9.73 -5.07
N VAL A 99 -9.21 8.82 -5.76
CA VAL A 99 -10.42 9.09 -6.54
C VAL A 99 -11.66 8.72 -5.75
N LYS A 100 -11.74 7.48 -5.26
CA LYS A 100 -12.94 6.96 -4.58
C LYS A 100 -12.61 5.77 -3.68
N ILE A 101 -13.33 5.67 -2.57
CA ILE A 101 -13.31 4.53 -1.64
C ILE A 101 -14.54 3.65 -1.90
N TYR A 102 -14.35 2.33 -1.89
CA TYR A 102 -15.39 1.32 -2.02
C TYR A 102 -15.34 0.34 -0.86
N ASN A 103 -16.51 -0.23 -0.55
CA ASN A 103 -16.70 -1.40 0.34
C ASN A 103 -15.93 -1.32 1.67
N GLU A 104 -16.21 -0.30 2.48
CA GLU A 104 -15.66 -0.22 3.85
C GLU A 104 -16.17 -1.38 4.72
N LYS A 105 -15.24 -2.18 5.24
CA LYS A 105 -15.50 -3.22 6.26
C LYS A 105 -14.84 -2.83 7.56
N LYS A 106 -15.61 -2.79 8.65
CA LYS A 106 -15.14 -2.37 9.98
C LYS A 106 -15.22 -3.52 10.98
N TYR A 107 -14.25 -3.58 11.89
CA TYR A 107 -14.23 -4.53 13.00
C TYR A 107 -13.36 -3.99 14.13
N ASP A 108 -13.97 -3.72 15.28
CA ASP A 108 -13.31 -3.08 16.43
C ASP A 108 -12.49 -1.84 15.99
N ASN A 109 -11.18 -1.87 16.16
CA ASN A 109 -10.28 -0.78 15.80
C ASN A 109 -9.74 -0.88 14.36
N PHE A 110 -10.27 -1.77 13.53
CA PHE A 110 -9.83 -1.98 12.16
C PHE A 110 -10.86 -1.50 11.13
N ILE A 111 -10.35 -1.05 9.99
CA ILE A 111 -11.12 -0.81 8.79
C ILE A 111 -10.33 -1.30 7.58
N ALA A 112 -10.98 -2.02 6.67
CA ALA A 112 -10.44 -2.34 5.36
C ALA A 112 -11.33 -1.74 4.28
N MET A 113 -10.72 -1.22 3.24
CA MET A 113 -11.44 -0.55 2.15
C MET A 113 -10.70 -0.74 0.83
N ILE A 114 -11.43 -0.63 -0.28
CA ILE A 114 -10.84 -0.58 -1.61
C ILE A 114 -10.70 0.90 -1.99
N CYS A 115 -9.49 1.32 -2.35
CA CYS A 115 -9.19 2.67 -2.81
C CYS A 115 -8.92 2.62 -4.31
N SER A 116 -9.61 3.47 -5.08
CA SER A 116 -9.20 3.80 -6.44
C SER A 116 -8.39 5.08 -6.43
N TYR A 117 -7.37 5.14 -7.27
CA TYR A 117 -6.51 6.30 -7.39
C TYR A 117 -5.97 6.44 -8.80
N ASN A 118 -5.51 7.65 -9.12
CA ASN A 118 -4.83 7.98 -10.35
C ASN A 118 -3.37 8.31 -10.06
N THR A 119 -2.46 7.74 -10.85
CA THR A 119 -1.04 8.11 -10.87
C THR A 119 -0.78 8.96 -12.10
N TYR A 120 -0.23 10.15 -11.91
CA TYR A 120 0.13 11.06 -13.01
C TYR A 120 1.65 11.04 -13.17
N PHE A 121 2.11 10.94 -14.42
CA PHE A 121 3.53 10.88 -14.73
C PHE A 121 3.95 12.12 -15.52
N ASN A 122 5.19 12.57 -15.32
CA ASN A 122 5.74 13.64 -16.13
C ASN A 122 5.90 13.15 -17.59
N GLY A 123 5.37 13.92 -18.54
CA GLY A 123 5.46 13.60 -19.97
C GLY A 123 4.43 12.58 -20.49
N ILE A 124 3.50 12.12 -19.65
CA ILE A 124 2.37 11.27 -20.06
C ILE A 124 1.06 12.01 -19.81
N GLU A 125 0.25 12.18 -20.84
CA GLU A 125 -0.96 13.03 -20.79
C GLU A 125 -2.06 12.43 -19.92
N SER A 126 -2.36 11.14 -20.09
CA SER A 126 -3.41 10.45 -19.33
C SER A 126 -2.84 9.84 -18.05
N PRO A 127 -3.53 9.91 -16.90
CA PRO A 127 -3.10 9.20 -15.71
C PRO A 127 -3.27 7.69 -15.87
N ARG A 128 -2.52 6.92 -15.07
CA ARG A 128 -2.77 5.51 -14.86
C ARG A 128 -3.74 5.33 -13.70
N PRO A 129 -4.98 4.86 -13.94
CA PRO A 129 -5.87 4.49 -12.86
C PRO A 129 -5.40 3.17 -12.22
N ASP A 130 -5.68 2.97 -10.95
CA ASP A 130 -5.49 1.69 -10.28
C ASP A 130 -6.45 1.55 -9.09
N VAL A 131 -6.51 0.34 -8.53
CA VAL A 131 -7.19 0.05 -7.26
C VAL A 131 -6.27 -0.70 -6.32
N GLU A 132 -6.42 -0.46 -5.03
CA GLU A 132 -5.77 -1.26 -4.00
C GLU A 132 -6.67 -1.46 -2.79
N VAL A 133 -6.38 -2.50 -2.02
CA VAL A 133 -7.01 -2.72 -0.72
C VAL A 133 -6.08 -2.18 0.35
N VAL A 134 -6.61 -1.30 1.20
CA VAL A 134 -5.87 -0.79 2.36
C VAL A 134 -6.56 -1.25 3.63
N THR A 135 -5.77 -1.60 4.63
CA THR A 135 -6.24 -1.90 5.98
C THR A 135 -5.64 -0.89 6.93
N LEU A 136 -6.49 -0.20 7.68
CA LEU A 136 -6.09 0.72 8.73
C LEU A 136 -6.44 0.16 10.10
N VAL A 137 -5.68 0.59 11.10
CA VAL A 137 -5.92 0.32 12.51
C VAL A 137 -5.95 1.64 13.30
N LYS A 138 -6.86 1.74 14.25
CA LYS A 138 -6.99 2.87 15.16
C LYS A 138 -6.16 2.63 16.41
N LYS A 139 -5.25 3.55 16.71
CA LYS A 139 -4.42 3.54 17.92
C LYS A 139 -4.34 4.94 18.51
N SER A 140 -4.66 5.07 19.79
CA SER A 140 -4.63 6.36 20.50
C SER A 140 -5.40 7.47 19.77
N GLY A 141 -6.59 7.14 19.25
CA GLY A 141 -7.47 8.08 18.54
C GLY A 141 -7.16 8.31 17.07
N LYS A 142 -6.01 7.84 16.57
CA LYS A 142 -5.54 8.07 15.18
C LYS A 142 -5.57 6.79 14.35
N TRP A 143 -5.81 6.92 13.05
CA TRP A 143 -5.74 5.84 12.07
C TRP A 143 -4.35 5.72 11.44
N TYR A 144 -3.91 4.49 11.22
CA TYR A 144 -2.62 4.15 10.62
C TYR A 144 -2.79 3.00 9.63
N PHE A 145 -2.03 3.00 8.54
CA PHE A 145 -1.89 1.82 7.69
C PHE A 145 -1.28 0.67 8.49
N LEU A 146 -1.93 -0.48 8.44
CA LEU A 146 -1.44 -1.70 9.04
C LEU A 146 -0.28 -2.26 8.21
N ASN A 147 0.91 -2.29 8.78
CA ASN A 147 2.12 -2.85 8.15
C ASN A 147 2.93 -3.76 9.11
N ASP A 148 2.45 -3.96 10.33
CA ASP A 148 3.05 -4.86 11.31
C ASP A 148 1.98 -5.78 11.87
N TYR A 149 2.04 -7.04 11.47
CA TYR A 149 1.08 -8.09 11.84
C TYR A 149 1.55 -8.88 13.07
N SER A 150 2.77 -8.64 13.56
CA SER A 150 3.40 -9.48 14.60
C SER A 150 2.74 -9.40 15.97
N LYS A 151 1.91 -8.37 16.19
CA LYS A 151 1.23 -8.09 17.47
C LYS A 151 -0.29 -8.25 17.40
N LEU A 152 -0.81 -8.78 16.29
CA LEU A 152 -2.24 -8.99 16.12
C LEU A 152 -2.69 -10.28 16.80
N SER A 153 -3.89 -10.27 17.35
CA SER A 153 -4.49 -11.49 17.87
C SER A 153 -4.91 -12.42 16.73
N ASP A 154 -5.06 -13.72 17.01
CA ASP A 154 -5.56 -14.69 16.03
C ASP A 154 -6.95 -14.31 15.50
N LYS A 155 -7.78 -13.69 16.34
CA LYS A 155 -9.11 -13.21 15.97
C LYS A 155 -9.02 -12.07 14.95
N ASP A 156 -8.14 -11.11 15.19
CA ASP A 156 -7.95 -9.96 14.27
C ASP A 156 -7.33 -10.42 12.96
N MET A 157 -6.35 -11.33 13.01
CA MET A 157 -5.75 -11.94 11.82
C MET A 157 -6.78 -12.72 10.99
N SER A 158 -7.65 -13.49 11.65
CA SER A 158 -8.74 -14.22 10.98
C SER A 158 -9.69 -13.24 10.28
N TRP A 159 -10.08 -12.15 10.96
CA TRP A 159 -10.92 -11.13 10.37
C TRP A 159 -10.25 -10.46 9.16
N ILE A 160 -8.98 -10.04 9.27
CA ILE A 160 -8.22 -9.43 8.18
C ILE A 160 -8.17 -10.36 6.96
N ASN A 161 -7.89 -11.64 7.17
CA ASN A 161 -7.82 -12.62 6.08
C ASN A 161 -9.18 -12.84 5.40
N ASN A 162 -10.26 -12.91 6.19
CA ASN A 162 -11.61 -13.06 5.65
C ASN A 162 -12.01 -11.84 4.83
N VAL A 163 -11.80 -10.63 5.37
CA VAL A 163 -12.12 -9.40 4.67
C VAL A 163 -11.25 -9.21 3.44
N ALA A 164 -9.98 -9.61 3.45
CA ALA A 164 -9.16 -9.61 2.23
C ALA A 164 -9.78 -10.45 1.09
N ASN A 165 -10.41 -11.59 1.41
CA ASN A 165 -11.12 -12.39 0.42
C ASN A 165 -12.43 -11.73 -0.02
N GLU A 166 -13.17 -11.10 0.89
CA GLU A 166 -14.37 -10.33 0.55
C GLU A 166 -14.05 -9.15 -0.38
N GLN A 167 -12.96 -8.42 -0.12
CA GLN A 167 -12.52 -7.31 -0.97
C GLN A 167 -12.09 -7.79 -2.36
N LYS A 168 -11.41 -8.94 -2.46
CA LYS A 168 -11.11 -9.56 -3.76
C LYS A 168 -12.37 -9.90 -4.55
N ASN A 169 -13.37 -10.46 -3.88
CA ASN A 169 -14.65 -10.78 -4.51
C ASN A 169 -15.39 -9.50 -4.95
N GLU A 170 -15.35 -8.44 -4.16
CA GLU A 170 -15.92 -7.14 -4.54
C GLU A 170 -15.22 -6.56 -5.78
N ILE A 171 -13.88 -6.54 -5.80
CA ILE A 171 -13.08 -6.09 -6.96
C ILE A 171 -13.47 -6.87 -8.23
N ALA A 172 -13.67 -8.18 -8.13
CA ALA A 172 -14.00 -9.03 -9.27
C ALA A 172 -15.43 -8.84 -9.80
N ASN A 173 -16.38 -8.45 -8.94
CA ASN A 173 -17.80 -8.38 -9.30
C ASN A 173 -18.32 -6.95 -9.50
N ASN A 174 -17.54 -5.94 -9.13
CA ASN A 174 -17.92 -4.54 -9.24
C ASN A 174 -17.55 -3.97 -10.62
N LYS A 175 -18.56 -3.69 -11.45
CA LYS A 175 -18.39 -3.16 -12.82
C LYS A 175 -17.62 -1.85 -12.90
N GLU A 176 -17.74 -0.99 -11.88
CA GLU A 176 -17.00 0.28 -11.85
C GLU A 176 -15.50 0.02 -11.67
N ILE A 177 -15.15 -0.86 -10.73
CA ILE A 177 -13.76 -1.29 -10.50
C ILE A 177 -13.21 -2.04 -11.71
N GLU A 178 -14.00 -2.93 -12.32
CA GLU A 178 -13.63 -3.64 -13.55
C GLU A 178 -13.25 -2.66 -14.68
N ASN A 179 -14.02 -1.57 -14.84
CA ASN A 179 -13.73 -0.54 -15.83
C ASN A 179 -12.43 0.23 -15.51
N ILE A 180 -12.13 0.47 -14.23
CA ILE A 180 -10.86 1.08 -13.81
C ILE A 180 -9.69 0.16 -14.21
N LEU A 181 -9.80 -1.14 -13.95
CA LEU A 181 -8.77 -2.13 -14.29
C LEU A 181 -8.56 -2.26 -15.82
N LYS A 182 -9.62 -2.24 -16.62
CA LYS A 182 -9.50 -2.22 -18.10
C LYS A 182 -8.77 -0.96 -18.60
N LYS A 183 -9.03 0.19 -17.99
CA LYS A 183 -8.32 1.45 -18.31
C LYS A 183 -6.85 1.38 -17.90
N LYS A 184 -6.54 0.76 -16.76
CA LYS A 184 -5.16 0.49 -16.32
C LYS A 184 -4.41 -0.37 -17.35
N ASP A 185 -5.03 -1.43 -17.83
CA ASP A 185 -4.41 -2.32 -18.82
C ASP A 185 -4.19 -1.62 -20.17
N THR A 186 -5.16 -0.80 -20.58
CA THR A 186 -5.03 0.07 -21.76
C THR A 186 -3.85 1.05 -21.59
N PHE A 187 -3.76 1.72 -20.44
CA PHE A 187 -2.64 2.62 -20.13
C PHE A 187 -1.31 1.88 -20.20
N ASN A 188 -1.19 0.71 -19.56
CA ASN A 188 0.05 -0.06 -19.52
C ASN A 188 0.48 -0.52 -20.91
N THR A 189 -0.48 -0.88 -21.77
CA THR A 189 -0.22 -1.31 -23.15
C THR A 189 0.28 -0.15 -23.99
N THR A 190 -0.43 0.98 -23.95
CA THR A 190 -0.08 2.20 -24.70
C THR A 190 1.28 2.76 -24.26
N ASN A 191 1.61 2.67 -22.98
CA ASN A 191 2.83 3.22 -22.39
C ASN A 191 3.85 2.14 -22.01
N SER A 192 3.82 0.98 -22.67
CA SER A 192 4.64 -0.19 -22.32
C SER A 192 6.14 0.12 -22.27
N ALA A 193 6.68 0.80 -23.28
CA ALA A 193 8.09 1.19 -23.31
C ALA A 193 8.47 2.11 -22.14
N PHE A 194 7.60 3.04 -21.75
CA PHE A 194 7.80 3.89 -20.58
C PHE A 194 7.81 3.06 -19.29
N MET A 195 6.85 2.15 -19.12
CA MET A 195 6.75 1.28 -17.94
C MET A 195 7.97 0.37 -17.81
N GLU A 196 8.43 -0.24 -18.90
CA GLU A 196 9.62 -1.09 -18.93
C GLU A 196 10.89 -0.33 -18.59
N ASN A 197 11.06 0.88 -19.13
CA ASN A 197 12.23 1.71 -18.86
C ASN A 197 12.26 2.15 -17.39
N ALA A 198 11.12 2.55 -16.84
CA ALA A 198 11.01 2.89 -15.43
C ALA A 198 11.36 1.69 -14.54
N MET A 199 10.88 0.48 -14.86
CA MET A 199 11.22 -0.73 -14.10
C MET A 199 12.72 -1.05 -14.11
N LYS A 200 13.40 -0.88 -15.25
CA LYS A 200 14.86 -1.09 -15.36
C LYS A 200 15.66 -0.09 -14.53
N SER A 201 15.12 1.10 -14.31
CA SER A 201 15.78 2.16 -13.54
C SER A 201 15.67 1.98 -12.02
N ILE A 202 14.83 1.05 -11.55
CA ILE A 202 14.77 0.68 -10.14
C ILE A 202 16.03 -0.15 -9.84
N PRO A 203 16.95 0.33 -9.00
CA PRO A 203 18.14 -0.45 -8.67
C PRO A 203 17.69 -1.76 -8.04
N LEU A 204 18.12 -2.89 -8.62
CA LEU A 204 18.15 -4.15 -7.90
C LEU A 204 18.91 -3.86 -6.60
N GLN A 205 18.34 -4.20 -5.44
CA GLN A 205 19.14 -4.22 -4.22
C GLN A 205 20.35 -5.10 -4.53
N GLN A 206 21.51 -4.48 -4.69
CA GLN A 206 22.76 -5.21 -4.77
C GLN A 206 22.84 -5.99 -3.47
N SER A 207 22.74 -7.31 -3.57
CA SER A 207 23.26 -8.20 -2.54
C SER A 207 24.73 -7.82 -2.37
N SER A 208 25.04 -7.14 -1.28
CA SER A 208 26.43 -6.92 -0.89
C SER A 208 27.03 -8.28 -0.54
N ASN A 209 27.61 -8.94 -1.55
CA ASN A 209 28.65 -9.91 -1.34
C ASN A 209 29.88 -9.11 -0.92
N ASN A 210 30.19 -9.14 0.37
CA ASN A 210 31.54 -9.19 0.94
C ASN A 210 31.41 -9.44 2.45
#